data_AF-A0A4S8QDP6-F1
#
_entry.id   AF-A0A4S8QDP6-F1
#
_cell.length_a   1.000
_cell.length_b   1.000
_cell.length_c   1.000
_cell.angle_alpha   90.00
_cell.angle_beta   90.00
_cell.angle_gamma   90.00
#
_symmetry.space_group_name_H-M   'P 1'
#
loop_
_entity.id
_entity.type
_entity.pdbx_description
1 polymer ?
#
loop_
_entity_poly.entity_id
_entity_poly.type
_entity_poly.pdbx_seq_one_letter_code
_entity_poly.pdbx_strand_id
1 'polypeptide(L)'
;MDASSVVHAAVKPPDRFAGAGELIPSRMDLAVEWDTPERINFELWVDSEVGDGIILAICDGPAEIGGDVQIAGDQMCVTWRGALSDRPRAWLNAQRARAGRLYFGHRP
;
A
#
# COMPACT_ATOMS: atom_id res chain seq x y z
N MET A 1 1.47 -5.64 45.79
CA MET A 1 1.07 -6.21 44.48
C MET A 1 0.94 -5.02 43.56
N ASP A 2 1.96 -4.73 42.77
CA ASP A 2 1.89 -3.65 41.77
C ASP A 2 1.97 -4.28 40.39
N ALA A 3 0.95 -3.97 39.58
CA ALA A 3 0.80 -4.45 38.22
C ALA A 3 1.86 -3.79 37.33
N SER A 4 2.73 -4.61 36.76
CA SER A 4 3.60 -4.22 35.65
C SER A 4 2.75 -3.70 34.49
N SER A 5 2.69 -2.39 34.33
CA SER A 5 2.21 -1.75 33.11
C SER A 5 3.33 -1.79 32.09
N VAL A 6 3.38 -2.86 31.29
CA VAL A 6 4.22 -2.90 30.08
C VAL A 6 3.51 -2.04 29.04
N VAL A 7 3.91 -0.77 28.98
CA VAL A 7 3.64 0.08 27.82
C VAL A 7 4.32 -0.56 26.62
N HIS A 8 3.53 -1.25 25.77
CA HIS A 8 3.94 -1.53 24.40
C HIS A 8 4.02 -0.17 23.70
N ALA A 9 5.20 0.44 23.76
CA ALA A 9 5.54 1.53 22.88
C ALA A 9 5.39 0.99 21.45
N ALA A 10 4.40 1.50 20.72
CA ALA A 10 4.31 1.25 19.29
C ALA A 10 5.65 1.68 18.68
N VAL A 11 6.39 0.71 18.17
CA VAL A 11 7.62 0.97 17.44
C VAL A 11 7.21 1.73 16.19
N LYS A 12 7.40 3.06 16.20
CA LYS A 12 7.26 3.88 15.00
C LYS A 12 8.19 3.27 13.95
N PRO A 13 7.69 2.78 12.80
CA PRO A 13 8.56 2.29 11.75
C PRO A 13 9.56 3.40 11.39
N PRO A 14 10.82 3.06 11.14
CA PRO A 14 11.83 4.07 10.81
C PRO A 14 11.31 4.93 9.65
N ASP A 15 11.52 6.25 9.75
CA ASP A 15 11.22 7.26 8.73
C ASP A 15 12.03 6.97 7.45
N ARG A 16 11.76 5.85 6.77
CA ARG A 16 12.53 5.36 5.61
C ARG A 16 12.16 6.10 4.33
N PHE A 17 11.04 6.84 4.31
CA PHE A 17 10.51 7.43 3.07
C PHE A 17 9.95 8.83 3.36
N ALA A 18 10.85 9.82 3.50
CA ALA A 18 10.46 11.22 3.57
C ALA A 18 9.59 11.57 2.34
N GLY A 19 8.31 11.89 2.55
CA GLY A 19 7.35 12.31 1.50
C GLY A 19 6.17 11.36 1.27
N ALA A 20 6.22 10.10 1.72
CA ALA A 20 5.10 9.17 1.55
C ALA A 20 3.81 9.64 2.25
N GLY A 21 3.95 10.21 3.46
CA GLY A 21 2.81 10.69 4.26
C GLY A 21 2.09 11.91 3.68
N GLU A 22 2.68 12.67 2.76
CA GLU A 22 2.00 13.78 2.09
C GLU A 22 1.10 13.31 0.93
N LEU A 23 1.39 12.13 0.37
CA LEU A 23 0.67 11.58 -0.77
C LEU A 23 -0.60 10.83 -0.38
N ILE A 24 -0.68 10.37 0.86
CA ILE A 24 -1.77 9.54 1.36
C ILE A 24 -2.72 10.40 2.21
N PRO A 25 -4.01 10.51 1.85
CA PRO A 25 -5.00 11.14 2.70
C PRO A 25 -5.06 10.49 4.09
N SER A 26 -5.16 11.28 5.15
CA SER A 26 -5.17 10.80 6.55
C SER A 26 -6.33 9.87 6.92
N ARG A 27 -7.35 9.75 6.05
CA ARG A 27 -8.49 8.84 6.19
C ARG A 27 -8.21 7.41 5.74
N MET A 28 -7.08 7.17 5.06
CA MET A 28 -6.72 5.86 4.54
C MET A 28 -5.79 5.14 5.50
N ASP A 29 -6.00 3.83 5.63
CA ASP A 29 -5.15 2.95 6.41
C ASP A 29 -4.31 2.06 5.48
N LEU A 30 -3.10 1.70 5.93
CA LEU A 30 -2.27 0.72 5.23
C LEU A 30 -2.96 -0.65 5.32
N ALA A 31 -3.29 -1.20 4.16
CA ALA A 31 -3.99 -2.47 4.06
C ALA A 31 -3.03 -3.64 3.85
N VAL A 32 -2.11 -3.53 2.89
CA VAL A 32 -1.08 -4.54 2.61
C VAL A 32 0.18 -3.89 2.03
N GLU A 33 1.32 -4.56 2.21
CA GLU A 33 2.60 -4.19 1.59
C GLU A 33 3.24 -5.41 0.92
N TRP A 34 4.01 -5.19 -0.15
CA TRP A 34 4.79 -6.25 -0.80
C TRP A 34 5.98 -5.71 -1.60
N ASP A 35 7.04 -6.52 -1.64
CA ASP A 35 8.22 -6.25 -2.46
C ASP A 35 8.20 -7.00 -3.79
N THR A 36 8.90 -6.44 -4.79
CA THR A 36 9.21 -7.11 -6.06
C THR A 36 10.69 -7.50 -6.15
N PRO A 37 11.05 -8.47 -7.02
CA PRO A 37 12.46 -8.83 -7.26
C PRO A 37 13.33 -7.66 -7.74
N GLU A 38 12.73 -6.66 -8.39
CA GLU A 38 13.36 -5.42 -8.83
C GLU A 38 13.56 -4.40 -7.69
N ARG A 39 13.33 -4.80 -6.43
CA ARG A 39 13.48 -3.97 -5.22
C ARG A 39 12.53 -2.77 -5.16
N ILE A 40 11.33 -2.94 -5.70
CA ILE A 40 10.25 -1.97 -5.54
C ILE A 40 9.37 -2.46 -4.38
N ASN A 41 9.20 -1.62 -3.36
CA ASN A 41 8.19 -1.83 -2.34
C ASN A 41 6.88 -1.18 -2.79
N PHE A 42 5.78 -1.89 -2.61
CA PHE A 42 4.44 -1.39 -2.87
C PHE A 42 3.63 -1.41 -1.59
N GLU A 43 2.90 -0.33 -1.35
CA GLU A 43 1.95 -0.23 -0.26
C GLU A 43 0.56 0.04 -0.83
N LEU A 44 -0.44 -0.73 -0.40
CA LEU A 44 -1.84 -0.46 -0.68
C LEU A 44 -2.46 0.22 0.53
N TRP A 45 -2.93 1.44 0.33
CA TRP A 45 -3.67 2.23 1.30
C TRP A 45 -5.14 2.25 0.90
N VAL A 46 -6.06 2.04 1.85
CA VAL A 46 -7.49 1.91 1.57
C VAL A 46 -8.30 2.76 2.54
N ASP A 47 -9.30 3.45 2.03
CA ASP A 47 -10.44 3.93 2.81
C ASP A 47 -11.55 2.87 2.75
N SER A 48 -11.73 2.17 3.87
CA SER A 48 -12.69 1.06 3.95
C SER A 48 -14.15 1.51 3.99
N GLU A 49 -14.42 2.78 4.31
CA GLU A 49 -15.78 3.31 4.38
C GLU A 49 -16.35 3.54 2.98
N VAL A 50 -15.52 4.02 2.05
CA VAL A 50 -15.95 4.34 0.67
C VAL A 50 -15.44 3.39 -0.39
N GLY A 51 -14.49 2.50 -0.07
CA GLY A 51 -13.94 1.53 -1.01
C GLY A 51 -12.93 2.13 -2.00
N ASP A 52 -12.28 3.23 -1.62
CA ASP A 52 -11.19 3.83 -2.41
C ASP A 52 -9.84 3.35 -1.90
N GLY A 53 -8.82 3.35 -2.75
CA GLY A 53 -7.46 3.13 -2.31
C GLY A 53 -6.40 3.74 -3.23
N ILE A 54 -5.17 3.70 -2.76
CA ILE A 54 -3.99 4.18 -3.46
C ILE A 54 -2.91 3.11 -3.35
N ILE A 55 -2.24 2.82 -4.46
CA ILE A 55 -1.00 2.07 -4.46
C ILE A 55 0.14 3.08 -4.48
N LEU A 56 0.93 3.08 -3.42
CA LEU A 56 2.19 3.80 -3.35
C LEU A 56 3.32 2.89 -3.84
N ALA A 57 4.13 3.38 -4.77
CA ALA A 57 5.31 2.69 -5.27
C ALA A 57 6.55 3.37 -4.72
N ILE A 58 7.40 2.58 -4.07
CA ILE A 58 8.61 3.03 -3.41
C ILE A 58 9.78 2.33 -4.07
N CYS A 59 10.53 3.09 -4.86
CA CYS A 59 11.77 2.66 -5.51
C CYS A 59 12.98 3.28 -4.78
N ASP A 60 14.20 3.02 -5.26
CA ASP A 60 15.38 3.81 -4.87
C ASP A 60 15.13 5.29 -5.23
N GLY A 61 14.63 6.08 -4.27
CA GLY A 61 14.17 7.45 -4.51
C GLY A 61 12.94 7.84 -3.67
N PRO A 62 12.28 8.97 -4.02
CA PRO A 62 11.04 9.38 -3.37
C PRO A 62 9.90 8.40 -3.69
N ALA A 63 8.96 8.26 -2.76
CA ALA A 63 7.74 7.51 -3.00
C ALA A 63 6.85 8.24 -4.02
N GLU A 64 6.15 7.48 -4.86
CA GLU A 64 5.24 8.02 -5.86
C GLU A 64 3.89 7.29 -5.81
N ILE A 65 2.80 8.00 -6.13
CA ILE A 65 1.50 7.37 -6.35
C ILE A 65 1.59 6.55 -7.63
N GLY A 66 1.66 5.23 -7.46
CA GLY A 66 1.74 4.27 -8.55
C GLY A 66 0.39 3.97 -9.18
N GLY A 67 -0.71 4.08 -8.43
CA GLY A 67 -2.04 3.95 -9.00
C GLY A 67 -3.17 4.22 -8.01
N ASP A 68 -4.37 4.46 -8.53
CA ASP A 68 -5.59 4.47 -7.73
C ASP A 68 -6.25 3.12 -7.75
N VAL A 69 -7.01 2.84 -6.70
CA VAL A 69 -7.73 1.61 -6.50
C VAL A 69 -9.18 1.91 -6.22
N GLN A 70 -10.07 1.15 -6.87
CA GLN A 70 -11.48 1.06 -6.50
C GLN A 70 -11.78 -0.36 -6.05
N ILE A 71 -12.42 -0.49 -4.90
CA ILE A 71 -12.76 -1.76 -4.26
C ILE A 71 -14.27 -1.84 -4.14
N ALA A 72 -14.85 -2.85 -4.79
CA ALA A 72 -16.27 -3.13 -4.75
C ALA A 72 -16.48 -4.62 -4.44
N GLY A 73 -16.90 -4.94 -3.22
CA GLY A 73 -17.03 -6.33 -2.76
C GLY A 73 -15.68 -7.05 -2.74
N ASP A 74 -15.58 -8.11 -3.55
CA ASP A 74 -14.37 -8.92 -3.76
C ASP A 74 -13.55 -8.49 -5.00
N GLN A 75 -13.95 -7.41 -5.66
CA GLN A 75 -13.27 -6.89 -6.84
C GLN A 75 -12.39 -5.70 -6.50
N MET A 76 -11.18 -5.72 -7.09
CA MET A 76 -10.23 -4.63 -7.05
C MET A 76 -9.91 -4.18 -8.49
N CYS A 77 -10.21 -2.93 -8.80
CA CYS A 77 -9.76 -2.26 -10.01
C CYS A 77 -8.58 -1.35 -9.68
N VAL A 78 -7.54 -1.35 -10.54
CA VAL A 78 -6.36 -0.48 -10.36
C VAL A 78 -6.14 0.31 -11.64
N THR A 79 -6.01 1.62 -11.50
CA THR A 79 -5.62 2.55 -12.56
C THR A 79 -4.22 3.08 -12.27
N TRP A 80 -3.23 2.64 -13.05
CA TRP A 80 -1.83 3.01 -12.85
C TRP A 80 -1.55 4.47 -13.26
N ARG A 81 -0.69 5.15 -12.51
CA ARG A 81 -0.28 6.55 -12.67
C ARG A 81 1.26 6.67 -12.72
N GLY A 82 1.73 7.84 -13.16
CA GLY A 82 3.14 8.26 -13.03
C GLY A 82 4.11 7.57 -13.99
N ALA A 83 5.40 7.66 -13.66
CA ALA A 83 6.52 7.11 -14.44
C ALA A 83 6.53 5.57 -14.51
N LEU A 84 5.66 4.91 -13.75
CA LEU A 84 5.39 3.47 -13.90
C LEU A 84 4.84 3.10 -15.28
N SER A 85 4.49 4.07 -16.14
CA SER A 85 4.16 3.83 -17.56
C SER A 85 5.26 3.07 -18.32
N ASP A 86 6.52 3.16 -17.89
CA ASP A 86 7.63 2.41 -18.49
C ASP A 86 7.55 0.90 -18.18
N ARG A 87 6.73 0.50 -17.21
CA ARG A 87 6.48 -0.91 -16.90
C ARG A 87 5.45 -1.50 -17.86
N PRO A 88 5.71 -2.68 -18.43
CA PRO A 88 4.73 -3.34 -19.29
C PRO A 88 3.41 -3.60 -18.58
N ARG A 89 2.29 -3.50 -19.30
CA ARG A 89 0.94 -3.75 -18.76
C ARG A 89 0.81 -5.13 -18.09
N ALA A 90 1.52 -6.15 -18.58
CA ALA A 90 1.53 -7.47 -17.97
C ALA A 90 2.16 -7.47 -16.56
N TRP A 91 3.24 -6.71 -16.37
CA TRP A 91 3.89 -6.55 -15.07
C TRP A 91 2.97 -5.82 -14.08
N LEU A 92 2.35 -4.72 -14.52
CA LEU A 92 1.40 -3.94 -13.73
C LEU A 92 0.18 -4.79 -13.33
N ASN A 93 -0.36 -5.58 -14.27
CA ASN A 93 -1.44 -6.53 -13.98
C ASN A 93 -1.03 -7.62 -12.98
N ALA A 94 0.23 -8.06 -12.99
CA ALA A 94 0.75 -9.02 -12.03
C ALA A 94 0.81 -8.42 -10.61
N GLN A 95 1.21 -7.14 -10.48
CA GLN A 95 1.19 -6.44 -9.20
C GLN A 95 -0.25 -6.26 -8.68
N ARG A 96 -1.20 -5.87 -9.55
CA ARG A 96 -2.63 -5.83 -9.19
C ARG A 96 -3.13 -7.18 -8.67
N ALA A 97 -2.81 -8.27 -9.36
CA ALA A 97 -3.23 -9.61 -8.96
C ALA A 97 -2.59 -10.05 -7.63
N ARG A 98 -1.35 -9.61 -7.36
CA ARG A 98 -0.69 -9.84 -6.07
C ARG A 98 -1.36 -9.04 -4.96
N ALA A 99 -1.58 -7.75 -5.16
CA ALA A 99 -2.29 -6.88 -4.22
C ALA A 99 -3.66 -7.46 -3.84
N GLY A 100 -4.48 -7.82 -4.84
CA GLY A 100 -5.79 -8.43 -4.61
C GLY A 100 -5.71 -9.74 -3.82
N ARG A 101 -4.76 -10.63 -4.12
CA ARG A 101 -4.58 -11.88 -3.36
C ARG A 101 -4.20 -11.64 -1.91
N LEU A 102 -3.30 -10.70 -1.65
CA LEU A 102 -2.88 -10.37 -0.29
C LEU A 102 -4.03 -9.70 0.48
N TYR A 103 -4.67 -8.71 -0.13
CA TYR A 103 -5.75 -7.94 0.51
C TYR A 103 -6.99 -8.79 0.81
N PHE A 104 -7.51 -9.51 -0.18
CA PHE A 104 -8.71 -10.34 0.00
C PHE A 104 -8.41 -11.66 0.73
N GLY A 105 -7.20 -12.21 0.57
CA GLY A 105 -6.78 -13.45 1.24
C GLY A 105 -6.33 -13.28 2.69
N HIS A 106 -6.21 -12.04 3.19
CA HIS A 106 -5.92 -11.74 4.61
C HIS A 106 -7.16 -11.28 5.39
N ARG A 107 -8.35 -11.20 4.78
CA ARG A 107 -9.58 -10.95 5.53
C ARG A 107 -9.97 -12.22 6.31
N PRO A 108 -10.06 -12.17 7.65
CA PRO A 108 -10.55 -13.28 8.47
C PRO A 108 -12.05 -13.56 8.25
#